data_AF-F3QV44-F1
#
_entry.id   AF-F3QV44-F1
#
_cell.length_a   1.000
_cell.length_b   1.000
_cell.length_c   1.000
_cell.angle_alpha   90.00
_cell.angle_beta   90.00
_cell.angle_gamma   90.00
#
_symmetry.space_group_name_H-M   'P 1'
#
loop_
_entity.id
_entity.type
_entity.pdbx_description
1 polymer ?
#
loop_
_entity_poly.entity_id
_entity_poly.type
_entity_poly.pdbx_seq_one_letter_code
_entity_poly.pdbx_strand_id
1 'polypeptide(L)'
;MKSFVLQQIGTTTSNKIGNSELRDVLHEYYGNNEISYTADVDSEIWSEVLAYLNKDCKLIKDIELQSGLVTIYETDVVNEFLVRFEFDNGRKNFLFWRNRSLC
;
A
#
# COMPACT_ATOMS: atom_id res chain seq x y z
N MET A 1 -2.32 -3.65 -23.43
CA MET A 1 -1.94 -3.03 -22.14
C MET A 1 -0.70 -3.74 -21.63
N LYS A 2 0.35 -3.01 -21.22
CA LYS A 2 1.43 -3.62 -20.44
C LYS A 2 0.83 -4.01 -19.09
N SER A 3 0.99 -5.26 -18.68
CA SER A 3 0.65 -5.67 -17.31
C SER A 3 1.68 -5.01 -16.39
N PHE A 4 1.22 -4.07 -15.57
CA PHE A 4 2.04 -3.50 -14.50
C PHE A 4 2.13 -4.52 -13.37
N VAL A 5 3.33 -4.76 -12.85
CA VAL A 5 3.58 -5.70 -11.76
C VAL A 5 4.13 -4.94 -10.57
N LEU A 6 3.38 -4.96 -9.47
CA LEU A 6 3.83 -4.39 -8.20
C LEU A 6 5.06 -5.15 -7.69
N GLN A 7 6.18 -4.45 -7.56
CA GLN A 7 7.43 -5.02 -7.07
C GLN A 7 7.36 -5.19 -5.54
N GLN A 8 7.12 -6.42 -5.08
CA GLN A 8 7.10 -6.77 -3.67
C GLN A 8 8.52 -6.81 -3.09
N ILE A 9 8.75 -6.09 -1.97
CA ILE A 9 10.02 -6.19 -1.22
C ILE A 9 9.91 -7.11 0.00
N GLY A 10 8.68 -7.37 0.48
CA GLY A 10 8.44 -8.26 1.61
C GLY A 10 6.96 -8.52 1.85
N THR A 11 6.69 -9.41 2.80
CA THR A 11 5.35 -9.66 3.36
C THR A 11 5.34 -9.42 4.86
N THR A 12 4.17 -9.09 5.40
CA THR A 12 3.93 -8.91 6.83
C THR A 12 2.48 -9.21 7.17
N THR A 13 2.10 -9.01 8.42
CA THR A 13 0.72 -9.03 8.89
C THR A 13 0.46 -7.72 9.63
N SER A 14 -0.79 -7.24 9.62
CA SER A 14 -1.16 -5.94 10.21
C SER A 14 -0.65 -5.80 11.65
N ASN A 15 -0.80 -6.84 12.48
CA ASN A 15 -0.34 -6.86 13.88
C ASN A 15 1.18 -6.64 14.09
N LYS A 16 2.02 -6.85 13.08
CA LYS A 16 3.47 -6.62 13.15
C LYS A 16 3.89 -5.19 12.81
N ILE A 17 2.94 -4.35 12.39
CA ILE A 17 3.19 -2.94 12.08
C ILE A 17 3.38 -2.17 13.39
N GLY A 18 4.53 -1.51 13.54
CA GLY A 18 4.88 -0.78 14.76
C GLY A 18 4.12 0.54 14.93
N ASN A 19 3.63 1.12 13.84
CA ASN A 19 2.74 2.29 13.88
C ASN A 19 1.30 1.81 14.15
N SER A 20 0.74 2.16 15.31
CA SER A 20 -0.60 1.71 15.72
C SER A 20 -1.72 2.24 14.83
N GLU A 21 -1.63 3.50 14.39
CA GLU A 21 -2.66 4.09 13.53
C GLU A 21 -2.69 3.40 12.16
N LEU A 22 -1.50 3.22 11.55
CA LEU A 22 -1.37 2.48 10.29
C LEU A 22 -1.79 1.02 10.45
N ARG A 23 -1.46 0.39 11.59
CA ARG A 23 -1.87 -0.98 11.89
C ARG A 23 -3.38 -1.11 11.89
N ASP A 24 -4.09 -0.19 12.52
CA ASP A 24 -5.55 -0.23 12.64
C ASP A 24 -6.19 -0.09 11.26
N VAL A 25 -5.68 0.81 10.40
CA VAL A 25 -6.14 0.95 9.01
C VAL A 25 -5.85 -0.33 8.21
N LEU A 26 -4.63 -0.86 8.27
CA LEU A 26 -4.29 -2.10 7.56
C LEU A 26 -5.12 -3.30 8.05
N HIS A 27 -5.51 -3.32 9.32
CA HIS A 27 -6.39 -4.35 9.87
C HIS A 27 -7.85 -4.19 9.40
N GLU A 28 -8.36 -2.96 9.29
CA GLU A 28 -9.68 -2.69 8.69
C GLU A 28 -9.77 -3.25 7.26
N TYR A 29 -8.70 -3.07 6.48
CA TYR A 29 -8.67 -3.45 5.07
C TYR A 29 -8.27 -4.89 4.80
N TYR A 30 -7.33 -5.43 5.57
CA TYR A 30 -6.73 -6.74 5.29
C TYR A 30 -6.91 -7.75 6.41
N GLY A 31 -7.48 -7.36 7.55
CA GLY A 31 -7.63 -8.22 8.73
C GLY A 31 -6.29 -8.78 9.21
N ASN A 32 -6.28 -10.09 9.49
CA ASN A 32 -5.09 -10.84 9.89
C ASN A 32 -4.40 -11.56 8.71
N ASN A 33 -4.74 -11.20 7.47
CA ASN A 33 -4.13 -11.82 6.30
C ASN A 33 -2.66 -11.40 6.15
N GLU A 34 -1.92 -12.19 5.37
CA GLU A 34 -0.61 -11.78 4.88
C GLU A 34 -0.76 -10.63 3.88
N ILE A 35 0.07 -9.60 4.06
CA ILE A 35 0.07 -8.36 3.30
C ILE A 35 1.44 -8.22 2.66
N SER A 36 1.46 -8.05 1.34
CA SER A 36 2.65 -7.68 0.57
C SER A 36 2.86 -6.18 0.66
N TYR A 37 4.12 -5.75 0.64
CA TYR A 37 4.45 -4.33 0.60
C TYR A 37 5.65 -4.01 -0.29
N THR A 38 5.69 -2.76 -0.71
CA THR A 38 6.85 -2.11 -1.32
C THR A 38 7.11 -0.75 -0.65
N ALA A 39 8.26 -0.16 -0.96
CA ALA A 39 8.68 1.13 -0.41
C ALA A 39 9.46 1.92 -1.46
N ASP A 40 9.58 3.23 -1.24
CA ASP A 40 10.31 4.19 -2.09
C ASP A 40 11.86 4.07 -2.00
N VAL A 41 12.37 2.84 -1.93
CA VAL A 41 13.82 2.57 -1.85
C VAL A 41 14.54 2.77 -3.19
N ASP A 42 13.82 2.63 -4.29
CA ASP A 42 14.30 2.80 -5.66
C ASP A 42 13.39 3.82 -6.35
N SER A 43 13.97 4.92 -6.83
CA SER A 43 13.23 6.03 -7.41
C SER A 43 12.56 5.69 -8.75
N GLU A 44 13.15 4.78 -9.53
CA GLU A 44 12.59 4.35 -10.81
C GLU A 44 11.35 3.49 -10.55
N ILE A 45 11.48 2.47 -9.69
CA ILE A 45 10.37 1.62 -9.29
C ILE A 45 9.25 2.44 -8.64
N TRP A 46 9.60 3.35 -7.73
CA TRP A 46 8.61 4.19 -7.06
C TRP A 46 7.87 5.12 -8.02
N SER A 47 8.57 5.68 -9.02
CA SER A 47 7.94 6.52 -10.05
C SER A 47 6.92 5.73 -10.88
N GLU A 48 7.23 4.47 -11.21
CA GLU A 48 6.27 3.60 -11.90
C GLU A 48 5.05 3.27 -11.03
N VAL A 49 5.26 2.99 -9.74
CA VAL A 49 4.17 2.77 -8.77
C VAL A 49 3.25 3.99 -8.70
N LEU A 50 3.80 5.20 -8.58
CA LEU A 50 3.01 6.43 -8.54
C LEU A 50 2.26 6.67 -9.86
N ALA A 51 2.89 6.40 -11.00
CA ALA A 51 2.24 6.52 -12.31
C ALA A 51 1.05 5.56 -12.44
N TYR A 52 1.21 4.33 -11.94
CA TYR A 52 0.15 3.33 -11.90
C TYR A 52 -1.00 3.73 -10.97
N LEU A 53 -0.70 4.17 -9.74
CA LEU A 53 -1.73 4.64 -8.79
C LEU A 53 -2.55 5.80 -9.36
N ASN A 54 -1.91 6.72 -10.08
CA ASN A 54 -2.57 7.90 -10.64
C ASN A 54 -3.38 7.62 -11.91
N LYS A 55 -2.98 6.64 -12.72
CA LYS A 55 -3.60 6.36 -14.04
C LYS A 55 -4.60 5.21 -14.00
N ASP A 56 -4.27 4.17 -13.27
CA ASP A 56 -4.92 2.86 -13.37
C ASP A 56 -5.66 2.46 -12.09
N CYS A 57 -5.52 3.24 -11.00
CA CYS A 57 -6.24 3.00 -9.76
C CYS A 57 -7.25 4.10 -9.47
N LYS A 58 -8.35 3.73 -8.83
CA LYS A 58 -9.39 4.66 -8.42
C LYS A 58 -9.14 5.07 -6.97
N LEU A 59 -8.95 6.37 -6.73
CA LEU A 59 -8.86 6.93 -5.38
C LEU A 59 -10.20 6.72 -4.64
N ILE A 60 -10.16 6.13 -3.45
CA ILE A 60 -11.34 5.88 -2.63
C ILE A 60 -11.46 6.89 -1.49
N LYS A 61 -10.40 7.03 -0.69
CA LYS A 61 -10.34 8.01 0.40
C LYS A 61 -8.91 8.28 0.84
N ASP A 62 -8.75 9.43 1.45
CA ASP A 62 -7.58 9.83 2.22
C ASP A 62 -7.91 9.83 3.71
N ILE A 63 -6.96 9.41 4.54
CA ILE A 63 -7.06 9.33 5.99
C ILE A 63 -5.83 10.00 6.59
N GLU A 64 -6.03 11.16 7.20
CA GLU A 64 -4.98 11.85 7.95
C GLU A 64 -4.76 11.15 9.30
N LEU A 65 -3.52 10.72 9.54
CA LEU A 65 -3.05 10.16 10.80
C LEU A 65 -2.09 11.16 11.46
N GLN A 66 -1.82 11.03 12.75
CA GLN A 66 -0.81 11.86 13.42
C GLN A 66 0.60 11.65 12.86
N SER A 67 0.80 10.49 12.24
CA SER A 67 2.09 10.01 11.74
C SER A 67 2.28 10.20 10.24
N GLY A 68 1.24 10.62 9.50
CA GLY A 68 1.27 10.70 8.05
C GLY A 68 -0.10 10.62 7.39
N LEU A 69 -0.08 10.52 6.06
CA LEU A 69 -1.27 10.36 5.23
C LEU A 69 -1.40 8.92 4.74
N VAL A 70 -2.57 8.31 4.95
CA VAL A 70 -2.94 7.06 4.29
C VAL A 70 -3.88 7.35 3.14
N THR A 71 -3.55 6.83 1.95
CA THR A 71 -4.43 6.90 0.78
C THR A 71 -4.86 5.50 0.35
N ILE A 72 -6.16 5.33 0.17
CA ILE A 72 -6.77 4.06 -0.24
C ILE A 72 -7.15 4.12 -1.72
N TYR A 73 -6.74 3.12 -2.48
CA TYR A 73 -7.11 2.96 -3.87
C TYR A 73 -7.80 1.61 -4.11
N GLU A 74 -8.71 1.59 -5.09
CA GLU A 74 -9.34 0.40 -5.63
C GLU A 74 -8.69 0.05 -6.98
N THR A 75 -8.44 -1.25 -7.22
CA THR A 75 -7.83 -1.72 -8.47
C THR A 75 -8.17 -3.18 -8.79
N ASP A 76 -8.22 -3.50 -10.07
CA ASP A 76 -8.47 -4.85 -10.59
C ASP A 76 -7.21 -5.73 -10.66
N VAL A 77 -6.03 -5.24 -10.24
CA VAL A 77 -4.75 -5.99 -10.33
C VAL A 77 -4.47 -6.80 -9.07
N VAL A 78 -4.76 -6.26 -7.89
CA VAL A 78 -4.61 -6.97 -6.61
C VAL A 78 -5.95 -7.48 -6.10
N ASN A 79 -5.99 -8.11 -4.93
CA ASN A 79 -7.25 -8.41 -4.28
C ASN A 79 -7.70 -7.17 -3.49
N GLU A 80 -8.84 -6.59 -3.86
CA GLU A 80 -9.52 -5.50 -3.16
C GLU A 80 -8.84 -4.12 -3.29
N PHE A 81 -8.01 -3.75 -2.32
CA PHE A 81 -7.52 -2.39 -2.14
C PHE A 81 -5.99 -2.31 -2.15
N LEU A 82 -5.49 -1.11 -2.48
CA LEU A 82 -4.13 -0.69 -2.22
C LEU A 82 -4.14 0.37 -1.12
N VAL A 83 -3.23 0.25 -0.17
CA VAL A 83 -3.08 1.21 0.93
C VAL A 83 -1.70 1.84 0.79
N ARG A 84 -1.65 3.12 0.42
CA ARG A 84 -0.41 3.91 0.38
C ARG A 84 -0.26 4.66 1.70
N PHE A 85 0.94 4.73 2.23
CA PHE A 85 1.25 5.51 3.42
C PHE A 85 2.44 6.42 3.18
N GLU A 86 2.25 7.71 3.47
CA GLU A 86 3.27 8.75 3.39
C GLU A 86 3.52 9.31 4.78
N PHE A 87 4.77 9.35 5.23
CA PHE A 87 5.09 9.94 6.52
C PHE A 87 5.27 11.46 6.42
N ASP A 88 4.73 12.20 7.38
CA ASP A 88 4.86 13.67 7.44
C ASP A 88 6.31 14.15 7.59
N ASN A 89 7.19 13.31 8.14
CA ASN A 89 8.59 13.65 8.39
C ASN A 89 9.54 13.28 7.23
N GLY A 90 9.01 12.98 6.04
CA GLY A 90 9.82 12.62 4.87
C GLY A 90 10.55 11.28 5.01
N ARG A 91 10.09 10.40 5.92
CA ARG A 91 10.50 8.99 5.94
C ARG A 91 9.95 8.26 4.71
N LYS A 92 10.43 7.02 4.54
CA LYS A 92 10.04 6.13 3.45
C LYS A 92 8.53 6.01 3.30
N ASN A 93 8.05 6.17 2.08
CA ASN A 93 6.68 5.87 1.72
C ASN A 93 6.49 4.38 1.50
N PHE A 94 5.28 3.89 1.76
CA PHE A 94 4.93 2.50 1.62
C PHE A 94 3.68 2.32 0.77
N LEU A 95 3.60 1.18 0.10
CA LEU A 95 2.37 0.71 -0.53
C LEU A 95 2.14 -0.74 -0.12
N PHE A 96 0.94 -1.04 0.36
CA PHE A 96 0.52 -2.34 0.88
C PHE A 96 -0.62 -2.92 0.04
N TRP A 97 -0.62 -4.24 -0.15
CA TRP A 97 -1.70 -4.96 -0.82
C TRP A 97 -1.79 -6.40 -0.36
N ARG A 98 -2.95 -7.02 -0.55
CA ARG A 98 -3.13 -8.46 -0.32
C ARG A 98 -2.68 -9.24 -1.54
N ASN A 99 -1.83 -10.25 -1.35
CA ASN A 99 -1.42 -11.13 -2.44
C ASN A 99 -2.60 -12.03 -2.87
N ARG A 100 -2.81 -12.18 -4.19
CA ARG A 100 -3.86 -13.06 -4.75
C ARG A 100 -3.58 -14.54 -4.52
N SER A 101 -2.34 -14.92 -4.23
CA SER A 101 -1.91 -16.32 -4.16
C SER A 101 -2.39 -17.12 -2.94
N LEU A 102 -3.29 -16.60 -2.11
CA LEU A 102 -3.77 -17.24 -0.87
C LEU A 102 -5.30 -17.49 -0.85
N CYS A 103 -5.92 -17.63 -2.02
CA CYS A 103 -7.29 -18.15 -2.15
C CYS A 103 -7.26 -19.63 -2.55
#